data_AF-A0A4U3M523-F1
#
_entry.id   AF-A0A4U3M523-F1
#
_cell.length_a   1.000
_cell.length_b   1.000
_cell.length_c   1.000
_cell.angle_alpha   90.00
_cell.angle_beta   90.00
_cell.angle_gamma   90.00
#
_symmetry.space_group_name_H-M   'P 1'
#
loop_
_entity.id
_entity.type
_entity.pdbx_description
1 polymer ?
#
loop_
_entity_poly.entity_id
_entity_poly.type
_entity_poly.pdbx_seq_one_letter_code
_entity_poly.pdbx_strand_id
1 'polypeptide(L)'
;MIVPLVLTALLSGGVSITIENGVTELSGRVEYTVQVVNREPRPVQADVRIAFPPGLANLRAEGATLSTNYAGWEALLPTGTSTFRLSGRADGGRPSDAVAATACVYLENPTRPEVCASDIDTIGVKGDWSVLGVVALLMALTGGAGAAYLLLRTRRTVTELATPSDREPERV
;
A
#
# COMPACT_ATOMS: atom_id res chain seq x y z
N MET A 1 -6.51 -2.76 12.45
CA MET A 1 -6.94 -3.96 11.71
C MET A 1 -5.93 -4.17 10.58
N ILE A 2 -4.97 -5.07 10.79
CA ILE A 2 -3.85 -5.33 9.88
C ILE A 2 -4.39 -6.27 8.80
N VAL A 3 -4.80 -5.71 7.66
CA VAL A 3 -5.14 -6.53 6.50
C VAL A 3 -3.82 -7.04 5.91
N PRO A 4 -3.64 -8.36 5.77
CA PRO A 4 -2.33 -8.95 5.59
C PRO A 4 -1.86 -8.77 4.14
N LEU A 5 -0.66 -8.21 3.97
CA LEU A 5 0.19 -8.29 2.77
C LEU A 5 0.46 -9.72 2.28
N VAL A 6 -0.07 -10.73 2.98
CA VAL A 6 0.12 -12.15 2.69
C VAL A 6 -0.82 -12.64 1.57
N LEU A 7 -1.95 -11.97 1.33
CA LEU A 7 -2.99 -12.54 0.44
C LEU A 7 -2.78 -12.29 -1.06
N THR A 8 -1.97 -11.31 -1.46
CA THR A 8 -1.60 -11.12 -2.88
C THR A 8 -0.56 -12.12 -3.37
N ALA A 9 0.10 -12.85 -2.47
CA ALA A 9 1.18 -13.79 -2.80
C ALA A 9 0.70 -15.20 -3.24
N LEU A 10 -0.58 -15.51 -3.10
CA LEU A 10 -1.11 -16.87 -3.37
C LEU A 10 -1.59 -17.08 -4.81
N LEU A 11 -1.60 -16.03 -5.65
CA LEU A 11 -2.11 -16.09 -7.02
C LEU A 11 -1.03 -15.97 -8.10
N SER A 12 0.22 -15.65 -7.73
CA SER A 12 1.39 -15.65 -8.62
C SER A 12 2.24 -16.87 -8.28
N GLY A 13 2.62 -17.70 -9.26
CA GLY A 13 3.31 -18.98 -9.11
C GLY A 13 4.69 -18.89 -8.44
N GLY A 14 4.73 -18.59 -7.13
CA GLY A 14 5.92 -18.51 -6.31
C GLY A 14 6.77 -17.24 -6.51
N VAL A 15 6.48 -16.41 -7.51
CA VAL A 15 7.28 -15.21 -7.81
C VAL A 15 6.60 -13.94 -7.31
N SER A 16 7.39 -13.06 -6.69
CA SER A 16 6.97 -11.70 -6.30
C SER A 16 7.98 -10.66 -6.78
N ILE A 17 7.51 -9.45 -7.06
CA ILE A 17 8.34 -8.34 -7.55
C ILE A 17 8.07 -7.07 -6.73
N THR A 18 9.12 -6.33 -6.45
CA THR A 18 9.09 -5.00 -5.85
C THR A 18 9.91 -4.06 -6.72
N ILE A 19 9.47 -2.82 -6.86
CA ILE A 19 10.22 -1.75 -7.50
C ILE A 19 10.49 -0.66 -6.46
N GLU A 20 11.71 -0.19 -6.40
CA GLU A 20 12.14 0.94 -5.59
C GLU A 20 12.74 2.00 -6.51
N ASN A 21 12.37 3.25 -6.31
CA ASN A 21 12.94 4.39 -7.01
C ASN A 21 13.78 5.27 -6.09
N GLY A 22 14.91 5.73 -6.62
CA GLY A 22 15.78 6.72 -6.02
C GLY A 22 15.96 7.90 -6.96
N VAL A 23 15.57 9.09 -6.52
CA VAL A 23 15.80 10.35 -7.22
C VAL A 23 16.89 11.15 -6.53
N THR A 24 17.92 11.57 -7.27
CA THR A 24 18.92 12.52 -6.78
C THR A 24 18.69 13.89 -7.40
N GLU A 25 17.96 14.76 -6.68
CA GLU A 25 17.50 16.07 -7.16
C GLU A 25 18.63 16.98 -7.66
N LEU A 26 19.78 16.99 -6.98
CA LEU A 26 20.93 17.84 -7.34
C LEU A 26 21.55 17.51 -8.71
N SER A 27 21.33 16.30 -9.21
CA SER A 27 21.91 15.85 -10.48
C SER A 27 20.87 15.47 -11.52
N GLY A 28 19.58 15.50 -11.20
CA GLY A 28 18.51 14.99 -12.08
C GLY A 28 18.67 13.51 -12.44
N ARG A 29 19.51 12.77 -11.71
CA ARG A 29 19.71 11.33 -11.91
C ARG A 29 18.56 10.58 -11.25
N VAL A 30 17.97 9.67 -12.01
CA VAL A 30 16.92 8.76 -11.55
C VAL A 30 17.47 7.35 -11.61
N GLU A 31 17.30 6.58 -10.55
CA GLU A 31 17.69 5.18 -10.46
C GLU A 31 16.48 4.35 -10.01
N TYR A 32 16.22 3.27 -10.73
CA TYR A 32 15.21 2.27 -10.39
C TYR A 32 15.91 0.96 -10.05
N THR A 33 15.57 0.41 -8.90
CA THR A 33 15.99 -0.91 -8.46
C THR A 33 14.77 -1.83 -8.44
N VAL A 34 14.80 -2.86 -9.28
CA VAL A 34 13.76 -3.89 -9.32
C VAL A 34 14.28 -5.11 -8.57
N GLN A 35 13.57 -5.51 -7.53
CA GLN A 35 13.85 -6.72 -6.77
C GLN A 35 12.82 -7.79 -7.12
N VAL A 36 13.29 -8.93 -7.62
CA VAL A 36 12.44 -10.09 -7.92
C VAL A 36 12.80 -11.21 -6.96
N VAL A 37 11.80 -11.74 -6.27
CA VAL A 37 11.96 -12.85 -5.33
C VAL A 37 11.30 -14.08 -5.92
N ASN A 38 12.10 -15.08 -6.24
CA ASN A 38 11.64 -16.41 -6.63
C ASN A 38 11.56 -17.30 -5.38
N ARG A 39 10.35 -17.73 -4.99
CA ARG A 39 10.11 -18.63 -3.86
C ARG A 39 9.99 -20.09 -4.29
N GLU A 40 10.11 -20.39 -5.57
CA GLU A 40 10.15 -21.76 -6.08
C GLU A 40 11.46 -22.44 -5.66
N PRO A 41 11.45 -23.76 -5.41
CA PRO A 41 12.64 -24.52 -5.02
C PRO A 41 13.64 -24.72 -6.18
N ARG A 42 13.30 -24.25 -7.38
CA ARG A 42 14.11 -24.38 -8.60
C ARG A 42 14.26 -23.02 -9.30
N PRO A 43 15.34 -22.80 -10.06
CA PRO A 43 15.47 -21.62 -10.90
C PRO A 43 14.34 -21.54 -11.93
N VAL A 44 13.87 -20.32 -12.21
CA VAL A 44 12.78 -20.06 -13.14
C VAL A 44 13.26 -19.12 -14.24
N GLN A 45 13.01 -19.47 -15.49
CA GLN A 45 13.29 -18.57 -16.61
C GLN A 45 12.22 -17.48 -16.66
N ALA A 46 12.66 -16.22 -16.69
CA ALA A 46 11.77 -15.08 -16.69
C ALA A 46 12.31 -13.95 -17.57
N ASP A 47 11.39 -13.15 -18.10
CA ASP A 47 11.67 -11.86 -18.71
C ASP A 47 11.16 -10.77 -17.76
N VAL A 48 12.09 -10.01 -17.19
CA VAL A 48 11.80 -8.89 -16.31
C VAL A 48 11.80 -7.62 -17.14
N ARG A 49 10.70 -6.87 -17.17
CA ARG A 49 10.61 -5.63 -17.93
C ARG A 49 10.24 -4.47 -17.03
N ILE A 50 10.96 -3.36 -17.14
CA ILE A 50 10.60 -2.08 -16.54
C ILE A 50 10.18 -1.11 -17.65
N ALA A 51 8.93 -0.68 -17.63
CA ALA A 51 8.42 0.42 -18.43
C ALA A 51 8.63 1.73 -17.67
N PHE A 52 9.10 2.76 -18.36
CA PHE A 52 9.42 4.06 -17.77
C PHE A 52 8.81 5.21 -18.59
N PRO A 53 8.54 6.36 -17.96
CA PRO A 53 7.89 7.47 -18.65
C PRO A 53 8.83 8.08 -19.71
N PRO A 54 8.26 8.73 -20.73
CA PRO A 54 9.05 9.52 -21.67
C PRO A 54 9.77 10.65 -20.92
N GLY A 55 10.97 11.01 -21.37
CA GLY A 55 11.76 12.08 -20.76
C GLY A 55 12.92 11.61 -19.87
N LEU A 56 13.18 10.29 -19.77
CA LEU A 56 14.46 9.80 -19.28
C LEU A 56 15.47 9.70 -20.44
N ALA A 57 16.56 10.45 -20.33
CA ALA A 57 17.69 10.42 -21.24
C ALA A 57 18.90 9.69 -20.61
N ASN A 58 19.89 9.36 -21.43
CA ASN A 58 21.14 8.73 -21.00
C ASN A 58 20.93 7.43 -20.20
N LEU A 59 19.97 6.62 -20.63
CA LEU A 59 19.61 5.37 -19.98
C LEU A 59 20.80 4.41 -19.90
N ARG A 60 20.97 3.79 -18.74
CA ARG A 60 21.93 2.71 -18.49
C ARG A 60 21.25 1.62 -17.69
N ALA A 61 21.24 0.42 -18.24
CA ALA A 61 20.76 -0.78 -17.57
C ALA A 61 21.69 -1.93 -17.92
N GLU A 62 22.37 -2.48 -16.91
CA GLU A 62 23.34 -3.55 -17.13
C GLU A 62 22.63 -4.85 -17.47
N GLY A 63 23.07 -5.51 -18.55
CA GLY A 63 22.48 -6.77 -19.02
C GLY A 63 21.05 -6.64 -19.57
N ALA A 64 20.54 -5.41 -19.74
CA ALA A 64 19.21 -5.19 -20.28
C ALA A 64 19.24 -4.92 -21.79
N THR A 65 18.20 -5.37 -22.47
CA THR A 65 17.84 -4.82 -23.77
C THR A 65 17.06 -3.53 -23.56
N LEU A 66 17.60 -2.41 -24.04
CA LEU A 66 16.96 -1.10 -23.98
C LEU A 66 16.08 -0.85 -25.21
N SER A 67 14.88 -0.36 -24.98
CA SER A 67 13.95 0.14 -25.99
C SER A 67 13.55 1.58 -25.68
N THR A 68 12.72 2.19 -26.53
CA THR A 68 12.30 3.59 -26.41
C THR A 68 11.60 3.89 -25.08
N ASN A 69 10.85 2.94 -24.54
CA ASN A 69 9.98 3.11 -23.37
C ASN A 69 10.07 1.98 -22.33
N TYR A 70 10.98 1.02 -22.53
CA TYR A 70 11.20 -0.05 -21.56
C TYR A 70 12.64 -0.58 -21.59
N ALA A 71 13.04 -1.24 -20.51
CA ALA A 71 14.23 -2.06 -20.43
C ALA A 71 13.84 -3.48 -20.02
N GLY A 72 14.41 -4.50 -20.68
CA GLY A 72 14.08 -5.91 -20.45
C GLY A 72 15.32 -6.76 -20.13
N TRP A 73 15.18 -7.68 -19.17
CA TRP A 73 16.20 -8.66 -18.79
C TRP A 73 15.63 -10.07 -18.96
N GLU A 74 16.18 -10.82 -19.91
CA GLU A 74 15.98 -12.26 -19.96
C GLU A 74 16.96 -12.91 -18.97
N ALA A 75 16.43 -13.47 -17.89
CA ALA A 75 17.24 -14.01 -16.80
C ALA A 75 16.70 -15.35 -16.29
N LEU A 76 17.61 -16.20 -15.85
CA LEU A 76 17.29 -17.36 -15.05
C LEU A 76 17.30 -16.93 -13.58
N LEU A 77 16.13 -16.78 -12.97
CA LEU A 77 15.96 -16.33 -11.59
C LEU A 77 16.28 -17.49 -10.63
N PRO A 78 17.39 -17.46 -9.88
CA PRO A 78 17.65 -18.45 -8.83
C PRO A 78 16.61 -18.32 -7.71
N THR A 79 16.47 -19.37 -6.90
CA THR A 79 15.69 -19.29 -5.66
C THR A 79 16.27 -18.18 -4.76
N GLY A 80 15.38 -17.31 -4.25
CA GLY A 80 15.76 -16.12 -3.48
C GLY A 80 15.60 -14.83 -4.28
N THR A 81 16.41 -13.82 -3.96
CA THR A 81 16.28 -12.46 -4.52
C THR A 81 17.26 -12.23 -5.66
N SER A 82 16.76 -11.66 -6.75
CA SER A 82 17.53 -11.11 -7.86
C SER A 82 17.26 -9.62 -8.00
N THR A 83 18.27 -8.85 -8.40
CA THR A 83 18.19 -7.38 -8.46
C THR A 83 18.55 -6.89 -9.86
N PHE A 84 17.73 -6.02 -10.42
CA PHE A 84 17.93 -5.38 -11.72
C PHE A 84 17.92 -3.87 -11.55
N ARG A 85 18.81 -3.17 -12.27
CA ARG A 85 18.99 -1.72 -12.11
C ARG A 85 18.86 -1.00 -13.44
N LEU A 86 18.06 0.06 -13.42
CA LEU A 86 17.94 1.02 -14.51
C LEU A 86 18.31 2.39 -13.96
N SER A 87 19.20 3.11 -14.63
CA SER A 87 19.50 4.50 -14.31
C SER A 87 19.35 5.38 -15.53
N GLY A 88 19.00 6.63 -15.31
CA GLY A 88 18.85 7.64 -16.35
C GLY A 88 18.94 9.04 -15.78
N ARG A 89 18.69 10.03 -16.63
CA ARG A 89 18.61 11.43 -16.25
C ARG A 89 17.31 12.02 -16.77
N ALA A 90 16.58 12.75 -15.94
CA ALA A 90 15.41 13.50 -16.41
C ALA A 90 15.86 14.58 -17.40
N ASP A 91 15.26 14.59 -18.59
CA ASP A 91 15.53 15.54 -19.66
C ASP A 91 14.64 16.79 -19.48
N GLY A 92 15.25 17.93 -19.18
CA GLY A 92 14.58 19.24 -19.14
C GLY A 92 13.49 19.49 -18.10
N GLY A 93 13.11 18.52 -17.26
CA GLY A 93 11.99 18.60 -16.31
C GLY A 93 12.36 18.45 -14.84
N ARG A 94 11.38 18.69 -13.96
CA ARG A 94 11.52 18.38 -12.53
C ARG A 94 11.64 16.86 -12.39
N PRO A 95 12.55 16.34 -11.55
CA PRO A 95 12.69 14.91 -11.33
C PRO A 95 11.37 14.20 -10.95
N SER A 96 10.42 14.96 -10.36
CA SER A 96 9.04 14.54 -10.03
C SER A 96 8.21 14.07 -11.22
N ASP A 97 8.52 14.50 -12.44
CA ASP A 97 7.72 14.20 -13.62
C ASP A 97 8.16 12.89 -14.29
N ALA A 98 9.30 12.33 -13.86
CA ALA A 98 9.94 11.14 -14.42
C ALA A 98 9.85 9.88 -13.52
N VAL A 99 8.98 9.90 -12.50
CA VAL A 99 9.01 8.95 -11.36
C VAL A 99 8.11 7.72 -11.57
N ALA A 100 7.12 7.76 -12.46
CA ALA A 100 6.16 6.66 -12.59
C ALA A 100 6.70 5.50 -13.46
N ALA A 101 7.51 4.60 -12.90
CA ALA A 101 7.90 3.36 -13.59
C ALA A 101 7.04 2.16 -13.15
N THR A 102 6.89 1.18 -14.04
CA THR A 102 6.21 -0.08 -13.75
C THR A 102 7.09 -1.24 -14.17
N ALA A 103 7.39 -2.15 -13.24
CA ALA A 103 8.14 -3.36 -13.51
C ALA A 103 7.20 -4.58 -13.50
N CYS A 104 7.36 -5.47 -14.46
CA CYS A 104 6.59 -6.70 -14.58
C CYS A 104 7.52 -7.89 -14.84
N VAL A 105 7.16 -9.04 -14.30
CA VAL A 105 7.81 -10.32 -14.60
C VAL A 105 6.91 -11.14 -15.50
N TYR A 106 7.47 -11.61 -16.60
CA TYR A 106 6.83 -12.52 -17.55
C TYR A 106 7.54 -13.88 -17.43
N LEU A 107 6.75 -14.95 -17.28
CA LEU A 107 7.27 -16.32 -17.25
C LEU A 107 7.10 -16.95 -18.63
N GLU A 108 6.43 -18.10 -18.71
CA GLU A 108 6.26 -18.88 -19.94
C GLU A 108 5.56 -18.12 -21.08
N ASN A 109 4.70 -17.15 -20.75
CA ASN A 109 3.99 -16.34 -21.74
C ASN A 109 4.48 -14.89 -21.74
N PRO A 110 5.18 -14.42 -22.81
CA PRO A 110 5.72 -13.06 -22.88
C PRO A 110 4.66 -11.97 -23.10
N THR A 111 3.40 -12.33 -23.34
CA THR A 111 2.29 -11.38 -23.51
C THR A 111 1.45 -11.21 -22.26
N ARG A 112 1.66 -12.02 -21.21
CA ARG A 112 0.90 -11.96 -19.97
C ARG A 112 1.84 -11.89 -18.77
N PRO A 113 1.90 -10.76 -18.05
CA PRO A 113 2.73 -10.67 -16.86
C PRO A 113 2.16 -11.57 -15.76
N GLU A 114 3.05 -12.26 -15.06
CA GLU A 114 2.72 -13.05 -13.88
C GLU A 114 2.48 -12.13 -12.68
N VAL A 115 3.36 -11.14 -12.52
CA VAL A 115 3.31 -10.17 -11.44
C VAL A 115 3.87 -8.83 -11.91
N CYS A 116 3.28 -7.73 -11.44
CA CYS A 116 3.76 -6.38 -11.69
C CYS A 116 3.82 -5.57 -10.39
N ALA A 117 4.75 -4.61 -10.34
CA ALA A 117 4.85 -3.59 -9.32
C ALA A 117 5.02 -2.23 -10.00
N SER A 118 4.38 -1.20 -9.46
CA SER A 118 4.46 0.17 -9.97
C SER A 118 4.95 1.10 -8.87
N ASP A 119 5.77 2.06 -9.28
CA ASP A 119 6.37 3.09 -8.41
C ASP A 119 5.48 4.34 -8.26
N ILE A 120 4.23 4.29 -8.75
CA ILE A 120 3.29 5.42 -8.67
C ILE A 120 2.93 5.85 -7.23
N ASP A 121 3.36 5.15 -6.18
CA ASP A 121 3.09 5.54 -4.78
C ASP A 121 4.23 5.20 -3.80
N THR A 122 5.25 6.07 -3.72
CA THR A 122 5.77 6.54 -2.42
C THR A 122 5.45 8.02 -2.15
N ILE A 123 4.44 8.56 -2.84
CA ILE A 123 3.56 9.62 -2.29
C ILE A 123 2.20 8.99 -1.95
N GLY A 124 2.21 7.76 -1.42
CA GLY A 124 1.11 7.34 -0.58
C GLY A 124 1.00 8.38 0.52
N VAL A 125 -0.06 9.17 0.51
CA VAL A 125 -0.48 10.01 1.64
C VAL A 125 -0.19 9.17 2.87
N LYS A 126 0.80 9.60 3.67
CA LYS A 126 1.16 8.94 4.92
C LYS A 126 -0.14 8.93 5.70
N GLY A 127 -0.90 7.83 5.60
CA GLY A 127 -2.32 7.84 5.87
C GLY A 127 -2.48 8.41 7.25
N ASP A 128 -3.04 9.60 7.35
CA ASP A 128 -2.94 10.39 8.56
C ASP A 128 -3.75 9.61 9.61
N TRP A 129 -3.06 8.88 10.49
CA TRP A 129 -3.65 8.01 11.52
C TRP A 129 -4.56 8.82 12.46
N SER A 130 -4.48 10.15 12.37
CA SER A 130 -5.38 11.15 12.93
C SER A 130 -6.84 10.97 12.49
N VAL A 131 -7.15 10.55 11.26
CA VAL A 131 -8.54 10.39 10.78
C VAL A 131 -9.23 9.21 11.48
N LEU A 132 -8.51 8.11 11.71
CA LEU A 132 -9.01 6.99 12.52
C LEU A 132 -9.20 7.39 14.00
N GLY A 133 -8.33 8.27 14.53
CA GLY A 133 -8.50 8.83 15.87
C GLY A 133 -9.74 9.72 16.00
N VAL A 134 -10.03 10.57 15.00
CA VAL A 134 -11.21 11.44 14.98
C VAL A 134 -12.50 10.63 14.85
N VAL A 135 -12.52 9.59 14.01
CA VAL A 135 -13.68 8.67 13.89
C VAL A 135 -13.91 7.89 15.19
N ALA A 136 -12.84 7.41 15.84
CA ALA A 136 -12.94 6.74 17.14
C ALA A 136 -13.45 7.68 18.24
N LEU A 137 -13.00 8.94 18.27
CA LEU A 137 -13.48 9.96 19.22
C LEU A 137 -14.96 10.31 18.98
N LEU A 138 -15.39 10.45 17.72
CA LEU A 138 -16.79 10.70 17.36
C LEU A 138 -17.70 9.51 17.73
N MET A 139 -17.24 8.27 17.55
CA MET A 139 -17.95 7.07 18.00
C MET A 139 -18.03 6.98 19.53
N ALA A 140 -16.97 7.37 20.25
CA ALA A 140 -17.00 7.43 21.72
C ALA A 140 -17.97 8.51 22.23
N LEU A 141 -18.02 9.67 21.59
CA LEU A 141 -18.91 10.78 21.96
C LEU A 141 -20.39 10.47 21.65
N THR A 142 -20.67 9.83 20.52
CA THR A 142 -22.04 9.41 20.17
C THR A 142 -22.52 8.21 20.97
N GLY A 143 -21.64 7.25 21.29
CA GLY A 143 -21.93 6.13 22.19
C GLY A 143 -22.18 6.57 23.64
N GLY A 144 -21.43 7.56 24.13
CA GLY A 144 -21.59 8.12 25.48
C GLY A 144 -22.92 8.85 25.69
N ALA A 145 -23.39 9.61 24.70
CA ALA A 145 -24.67 10.31 24.76
C ALA A 145 -25.88 9.35 24.77
N GLY A 146 -25.79 8.22 24.05
CA GLY A 146 -26.84 7.20 24.01
C GLY A 146 -27.01 6.45 25.35
N ALA A 147 -25.90 6.12 26.02
CA ALA A 147 -25.92 5.46 27.33
C ALA A 147 -26.47 6.38 28.44
N ALA A 148 -26.14 7.67 28.41
CA ALA A 148 -26.65 8.65 29.37
C ALA A 148 -28.17 8.89 29.21
N TYR A 149 -28.69 8.91 27.98
CA TYR A 149 -30.12 9.07 27.71
C TYR A 149 -30.95 7.87 28.21
N LEU A 150 -30.46 6.64 28.06
CA LEU A 150 -31.12 5.44 28.56
C LEU A 150 -31.10 5.32 30.10
N LEU A 151 -30.03 5.78 30.74
CA LEU A 151 -29.93 5.82 32.21
C LEU A 151 -30.84 6.91 32.84
N LEU A 152 -31.03 8.04 32.17
CA LEU A 152 -31.95 9.09 32.63
C LEU A 152 -33.43 8.71 32.41
N ARG A 153 -33.75 7.96 31.34
CA ARG A 153 -35.13 7.52 31.07
C ARG A 153 -35.60 6.44 32.05
N THR A 154 -34.74 5.48 32.41
CA THR A 154 -35.09 4.42 33.37
C THR A 154 -35.28 4.93 34.79
N ARG A 155 -34.56 5.98 35.21
CA ARG A 155 -34.77 6.60 36.54
C ARG A 155 -36.12 7.28 36.70
N ARG A 156 -36.70 7.86 35.64
CA ARG A 156 -38.04 8.50 35.71
C ARG A 156 -39.17 7.49 35.84
N THR A 157 -39.08 6.35 35.16
CA THR A 157 -40.14 5.32 35.22
C THR A 157 -40.18 4.56 36.55
N VAL A 158 -39.08 4.50 37.29
CA VAL A 158 -39.04 3.81 38.60
C VAL A 158 -39.51 4.72 39.74
N THR A 159 -39.43 6.05 39.60
CA THR A 159 -39.90 6.98 40.63
C THR A 159 -41.42 7.14 40.68
N GLU A 160 -42.13 6.85 39.58
CA GLU A 160 -43.60 6.95 39.53
C GLU A 160 -44.34 5.71 40.07
N LEU A 161 -43.68 4.55 40.21
CA LEU A 161 -44.30 3.35 40.80
C LEU A 161 -43.98 3.14 42.29
N ALA A 162 -43.15 4.01 42.90
CA ALA A 162 -42.62 3.85 44.26
C ALA A 162 -43.00 4.98 45.21
N THR A 163 -44.20 5.57 45.07
CA THR A 163 -44.81 6.34 46.17
C THR A 163 -46.04 5.59 46.69
N PRO A 164 -45.88 4.78 47.75
CA PRO A 164 -47.03 4.33 48.55
C PRO A 164 -47.67 5.53 49.24
N SER A 165 -49.00 5.58 49.14
CA SER A 165 -49.89 6.50 49.84
C SER A 165 -49.97 6.11 51.32
N ASP A 166 -48.98 6.48 52.13
CA ASP A 166 -49.08 6.34 53.58
C ASP A 166 -49.52 7.66 54.23
N ARG A 167 -50.84 7.79 54.33
CA ARG A 167 -51.49 8.37 55.51
C ARG A 167 -51.12 7.49 56.69
N GLU A 168 -50.65 8.06 57.80
CA GLU A 168 -50.92 7.59 59.16
C GLU A 168 -50.50 8.70 60.18
N PRO A 169 -50.83 8.64 61.48
CA PRO A 169 -51.97 9.32 62.10
C PRO A 169 -51.57 10.40 63.13
N GLU A 170 -52.56 11.19 63.50
CA GLU A 170 -52.66 12.06 64.67
C GLU A 170 -52.22 11.38 65.99
N ARG A 171 -51.55 12.11 66.91
CA ARG A 171 -51.72 11.93 68.37
C ARG A 171 -51.05 13.04 69.22
N VAL A 172 -51.90 13.66 70.04
CA VAL A 172 -51.76 14.21 71.42
C VAL A 172 -50.66 15.24 71.70
#